data_AF-A0A2A5NS87-F1
#
_entry.id   AF-A0A2A5NS87-F1
#
_cell.length_a   1.000
_cell.length_b   1.000
_cell.length_c   1.000
_cell.angle_alpha   90.00
_cell.angle_beta   90.00
_cell.angle_gamma   90.00
#
_symmetry.space_group_name_H-M   'P 1'
#
loop_
_entity.id
_entity.type
_entity.pdbx_description
1 polymer ?
#
loop_
_entity_poly.entity_id
_entity_poly.type
_entity_poly.pdbx_seq_one_letter_code
_entity_poly.pdbx_strand_id
1 'polypeptide(L)'
;MALSSVAASAATARSFGWRLGAFIAGDTVRRGPLGEGLPTVEAHRNAPPLHQALALAEVGVDDVYVGDPALSDRSWSRLGTFVRDGVVVLDGTAAPGVHPAVLAGLAVPDRERPDAAEAMIRLEHSRERFADLPLPEAGGQPRPAGSVTVQLASAGRYRGEVAITLRDLPADDRVAVLGTVEGAVRPPGRPELSVRLAAPAPRPGDH
;
A
#
# COMPACT_ATOMS: atom_id res chain seq x y z
N MET A 1 -18.22 6.37 13.94
CA MET A 1 -18.98 5.10 13.78
C MET A 1 -18.04 3.93 13.54
N ALA A 2 -18.50 2.68 13.63
CA ALA A 2 -17.74 1.53 13.16
C ALA A 2 -17.89 1.36 11.63
N LEU A 3 -16.91 0.74 10.96
CA LEU A 3 -16.97 0.50 9.51
C LEU A 3 -18.15 -0.41 9.13
N SER A 4 -18.49 -1.38 9.97
CA SER A 4 -19.66 -2.25 9.79
C SER A 4 -20.99 -1.48 9.80
N SER A 5 -21.10 -0.43 10.62
CA SER A 5 -22.27 0.44 10.62
C SER A 5 -22.37 1.25 9.32
N VAL A 6 -21.24 1.72 8.78
CA VAL A 6 -21.20 2.40 7.47
C VAL A 6 -21.61 1.45 6.34
N ALA A 7 -21.13 0.20 6.37
CA ALA A 7 -21.51 -0.82 5.40
C ALA A 7 -23.02 -1.10 5.41
N ALA A 8 -23.64 -1.20 6.58
CA ALA A 8 -25.09 -1.37 6.70
C ALA A 8 -25.87 -0.16 6.14
N SER A 9 -25.39 1.06 6.40
CA SER A 9 -25.96 2.28 5.81
C SER A 9 -25.80 2.32 4.29
N ALA A 10 -24.64 1.88 3.76
CA ALA A 10 -24.38 1.82 2.33
C ALA A 10 -25.32 0.83 1.62
N ALA A 11 -25.50 -0.37 2.19
CA ALA A 11 -26.45 -1.35 1.68
C ALA A 11 -27.90 -0.80 1.68
N THR A 12 -28.28 -0.10 2.74
CA THR A 12 -29.60 0.53 2.86
C THR A 12 -29.80 1.63 1.81
N ALA A 13 -28.87 2.58 1.70
CA ALA A 13 -28.93 3.65 0.70
C ALA A 13 -29.04 3.09 -0.72
N ARG A 14 -28.25 2.06 -1.04
CA ARG A 14 -28.30 1.37 -2.33
C ARG A 14 -29.67 0.74 -2.62
N SER A 15 -30.34 0.17 -1.61
CA SER A 15 -31.69 -0.39 -1.78
C SER A 15 -32.74 0.66 -2.18
N PHE A 16 -32.50 1.93 -1.86
CA PHE A 16 -33.33 3.07 -2.26
C PHE A 16 -32.79 3.80 -3.51
N GLY A 17 -31.68 3.33 -4.11
CA GLY A 17 -31.03 4.01 -5.23
C GLY A 17 -30.36 5.34 -4.85
N TRP A 18 -30.06 5.55 -3.57
CA TRP A 18 -29.38 6.75 -3.08
C TRP A 18 -27.87 6.58 -3.09
N ARG A 19 -27.18 7.70 -3.28
CA ARG A 19 -25.73 7.79 -3.07
C ARG A 19 -25.42 8.03 -1.61
N LEU A 20 -24.37 7.38 -1.10
CA LEU A 20 -23.86 7.59 0.26
C LEU A 20 -22.52 8.32 0.23
N GLY A 21 -22.45 9.42 0.98
CA GLY A 21 -21.21 10.13 1.27
C GLY A 21 -20.62 9.79 2.63
N ALA A 22 -19.30 9.75 2.75
CA ALA A 22 -18.59 9.64 4.04
C ALA A 22 -17.30 10.48 4.05
N PHE A 23 -16.80 10.76 5.25
CA PHE A 23 -15.63 11.59 5.49
C PHE A 23 -14.40 10.77 5.90
N ILE A 24 -13.24 11.19 5.38
CA ILE A 24 -11.92 10.80 5.86
C ILE A 24 -11.27 11.94 6.63
N ALA A 25 -10.45 11.61 7.62
CA ALA A 25 -9.61 12.57 8.33
C ALA A 25 -8.41 12.99 7.47
N GLY A 26 -8.02 14.25 7.60
CA GLY A 26 -6.79 14.78 7.02
C GLY A 26 -5.54 14.48 7.86
N ASP A 27 -4.37 14.65 7.22
CA ASP A 27 -3.06 14.29 7.79
C ASP A 27 -2.10 15.48 7.98
N THR A 28 -2.51 16.71 7.66
CA THR A 28 -1.70 17.93 7.90
C THR A 28 -2.36 18.87 8.89
N VAL A 29 -3.40 19.59 8.47
CA VAL A 29 -4.13 20.55 9.29
C VAL A 29 -5.42 19.89 9.74
N ARG A 30 -5.55 19.61 11.04
CA ARG A 30 -6.77 19.05 11.62
C ARG A 30 -7.68 20.16 12.13
N ARG A 31 -9.00 20.02 11.94
CA ARG A 31 -9.97 21.06 12.33
C ARG A 31 -10.05 21.20 13.85
N GLY A 32 -9.99 22.45 14.33
CA GLY A 32 -10.22 22.78 15.73
C GLY A 32 -11.69 22.60 16.17
N PRO A 33 -11.98 22.70 17.48
CA PRO A 33 -11.03 23.06 18.55
C PRO A 33 -10.16 21.88 19.03
N LEU A 34 -10.59 20.63 18.80
CA LEU A 34 -9.89 19.46 19.31
C LEU A 34 -8.69 19.03 18.46
N GLY A 35 -8.72 19.27 17.14
CA GLY A 35 -7.62 18.88 16.26
C GLY A 35 -7.45 17.36 16.13
N GLU A 36 -8.51 16.59 16.37
CA GLU A 36 -8.47 15.12 16.39
C GLU A 36 -8.78 14.47 15.04
N GLY A 37 -8.99 15.27 13.99
CA GLY A 37 -9.40 14.81 12.67
C GLY A 37 -10.91 14.53 12.57
N LEU A 38 -11.45 14.57 11.35
CA LEU A 38 -12.90 14.48 11.11
C LEU A 38 -13.29 13.30 10.20
N PRO A 39 -13.06 12.04 10.63
CA PRO A 39 -13.51 10.87 9.89
C PRO A 39 -14.96 10.50 10.24
N THR A 40 -15.63 9.77 9.34
CA THR A 40 -16.90 9.10 9.64
C THR A 40 -16.70 7.83 10.48
N VAL A 41 -15.64 7.06 10.18
CA VAL A 41 -15.29 5.82 10.88
C VAL A 41 -14.24 6.13 11.95
N GLU A 42 -14.48 5.72 13.20
CA GLU A 42 -13.62 6.09 14.32
C GLU A 42 -12.22 5.48 14.21
N ALA A 43 -12.14 4.22 13.77
CA ALA A 43 -10.87 3.53 13.54
C ALA A 43 -10.00 4.22 12.45
N HIS A 44 -10.58 5.09 11.62
CA HIS A 44 -9.87 5.82 10.58
C HIS A 44 -9.15 7.08 11.09
N ARG A 45 -9.43 7.53 12.33
CA ARG A 45 -8.95 8.82 12.87
C ARG A 45 -7.46 9.09 12.71
N ASN A 46 -6.65 8.05 12.87
CA ASN A 46 -5.19 8.12 12.75
C ASN A 46 -4.65 7.24 11.61
N ALA A 47 -5.54 6.70 10.77
CA ALA A 47 -5.14 5.91 9.62
C ALA A 47 -4.73 6.83 8.44
N PRO A 48 -3.80 6.41 7.59
CA PRO A 48 -3.43 7.17 6.39
C PRO A 48 -4.66 7.45 5.48
N PRO A 49 -4.83 8.66 4.93
CA PRO A 49 -6.02 9.04 4.15
C PRO A 49 -6.39 8.06 3.02
N LEU A 50 -5.40 7.53 2.31
CA LEU A 50 -5.64 6.52 1.27
C LEU A 50 -6.28 5.24 1.83
N HIS A 51 -5.83 4.75 2.98
CA HIS A 51 -6.43 3.57 3.61
C HIS A 51 -7.88 3.82 4.01
N GLN A 52 -8.17 5.02 4.53
CA GLN A 52 -9.53 5.40 4.89
C GLN A 52 -10.46 5.41 3.66
N ALA A 53 -10.00 5.99 2.55
CA ALA A 53 -10.76 6.05 1.31
C ALA A 53 -11.01 4.66 0.70
N LEU A 54 -9.99 3.80 0.69
CA LEU A 54 -10.10 2.42 0.20
C LEU A 54 -11.11 1.61 1.03
N ALA A 55 -11.05 1.70 2.36
CA ALA A 55 -11.97 1.00 3.25
C ALA A 55 -13.42 1.47 3.08
N LEU A 56 -13.65 2.77 2.84
CA LEU A 56 -14.99 3.31 2.56
C LEU A 56 -15.51 2.84 1.19
N ALA A 57 -14.67 2.85 0.16
CA ALA A 57 -15.02 2.36 -1.17
C ALA A 57 -15.40 0.87 -1.15
N GLU A 58 -14.68 0.05 -0.37
CA GLU A 58 -14.95 -1.39 -0.21
C GLU A 58 -16.35 -1.67 0.33
N VAL A 59 -16.78 -0.89 1.32
CA VAL A 59 -18.12 -1.04 1.91
C VAL A 59 -19.23 -0.35 1.11
N GLY A 60 -18.90 0.20 -0.05
CA GLY A 60 -19.86 0.73 -1.00
C GLY A 60 -20.28 2.18 -0.78
N VAL A 61 -19.43 3.00 -0.15
CA VAL A 61 -19.58 4.46 -0.14
C VAL A 61 -19.29 5.01 -1.54
N ASP A 62 -20.17 5.88 -2.04
CA ASP A 62 -20.07 6.46 -3.39
C ASP A 62 -19.19 7.71 -3.44
N ASP A 63 -19.29 8.55 -2.41
CA ASP A 63 -18.62 9.85 -2.34
C ASP A 63 -17.75 9.94 -1.07
N VAL A 64 -16.44 10.17 -1.25
CA VAL A 64 -15.49 10.30 -0.13
C VAL A 64 -15.00 11.74 -0.05
N TYR A 65 -15.22 12.38 1.11
CA TYR A 65 -14.87 13.77 1.38
C TYR A 65 -13.75 13.86 2.41
N VAL A 66 -12.87 14.86 2.28
CA VAL A 66 -11.92 15.20 3.34
C VAL A 66 -12.65 16.07 4.37
N GLY A 67 -12.78 15.60 5.60
CA GLY A 67 -13.46 16.35 6.67
C GLY A 67 -12.64 17.52 7.20
N ASP A 68 -11.32 17.37 7.16
CA ASP A 68 -10.36 18.36 7.63
C ASP A 68 -9.97 19.39 6.55
N PRO A 69 -9.40 20.55 6.92
CA PRO A 69 -9.03 21.60 5.98
C PRO A 69 -8.06 21.20 4.86
N ALA A 70 -7.15 20.25 5.11
CA ALA A 70 -6.11 19.90 4.15
C ALA A 70 -5.63 18.45 4.28
N LEU A 71 -5.09 17.95 3.17
CA LEU A 71 -4.23 16.78 3.12
C LEU A 71 -2.79 17.23 2.84
N SER A 72 -1.82 16.39 3.14
CA SER A 72 -0.45 16.53 2.66
C SER A 72 -0.41 16.36 1.14
N ASP A 73 0.60 16.97 0.50
CA ASP A 73 0.85 16.77 -0.94
C ASP A 73 1.06 15.29 -1.27
N ARG A 74 1.69 14.54 -0.35
CA ARG A 74 1.86 13.08 -0.46
C ARG A 74 0.50 12.38 -0.51
N SER A 75 -0.42 12.71 0.41
CA SER A 75 -1.76 12.11 0.45
C SER A 75 -2.60 12.54 -0.75
N TRP A 76 -2.54 13.80 -1.16
CA TRP A 76 -3.20 14.30 -2.38
C TRP A 76 -2.73 13.56 -3.64
N SER A 77 -1.42 13.41 -3.80
CA SER A 77 -0.83 12.70 -4.95
C SER A 77 -1.33 11.26 -5.02
N ARG A 78 -1.26 10.53 -3.91
CA ARG A 78 -1.66 9.11 -3.85
C ARG A 78 -3.16 8.90 -4.05
N LEU A 79 -4.00 9.70 -3.40
CA LEU A 79 -5.45 9.66 -3.62
C LEU A 79 -5.79 10.03 -5.05
N GLY A 80 -5.14 11.04 -5.62
CA GLY A 80 -5.33 11.45 -7.00
C GLY A 80 -4.97 10.34 -8.00
N THR A 81 -3.85 9.64 -7.80
CA THR A 81 -3.47 8.48 -8.63
C THR A 81 -4.48 7.34 -8.49
N PHE A 82 -4.95 7.04 -7.27
CA PHE A 82 -5.99 6.03 -7.08
C PHE A 82 -7.29 6.40 -7.82
N VAL A 83 -7.76 7.65 -7.68
CA VAL A 83 -9.01 8.11 -8.29
C VAL A 83 -8.94 8.17 -9.82
N ARG A 84 -7.82 8.65 -10.39
CA ARG A 84 -7.68 8.80 -11.85
C ARG A 84 -7.32 7.50 -12.55
N ASP A 85 -6.40 6.74 -11.95
CA ASP A 85 -5.70 5.66 -12.63
C ASP A 85 -6.08 4.27 -12.07
N GLY A 86 -6.80 4.22 -10.94
CA GLY A 86 -7.11 2.96 -10.26
C GLY A 86 -5.88 2.30 -9.60
N VAL A 87 -4.78 3.04 -9.45
CA VAL A 87 -3.50 2.54 -8.92
C VAL A 87 -3.31 2.97 -7.47
N VAL A 88 -3.06 2.00 -6.60
CA VAL A 88 -2.63 2.24 -5.22
C VAL A 88 -1.11 2.33 -5.19
N VAL A 89 -0.60 3.50 -4.81
CA VAL A 89 0.83 3.73 -4.70
C VAL A 89 1.30 3.50 -3.26
N LEU A 90 2.29 2.63 -3.10
CA LEU A 90 2.94 2.30 -1.84
C LEU A 90 4.34 2.92 -1.84
N ASP A 91 4.52 3.92 -0.98
CA ASP A 91 5.82 4.57 -0.81
C ASP A 91 6.59 3.90 0.33
N GLY A 92 7.91 3.82 0.17
CA GLY A 92 8.77 3.19 1.13
C GLY A 92 10.24 3.55 0.96
N THR A 93 11.08 2.81 1.66
CA THR A 93 12.54 2.97 1.66
C THR A 93 13.19 1.74 1.06
N ALA A 94 14.11 1.95 0.12
CA ALA A 94 14.87 0.89 -0.51
C ALA A 94 15.91 0.32 0.47
N ALA A 95 16.14 -0.99 0.37
CA ALA A 95 17.30 -1.59 1.01
C ALA A 95 18.60 -1.07 0.38
N PRO A 96 19.72 -1.01 1.13
CA PRO A 96 21.00 -0.60 0.58
C PRO A 96 21.42 -1.48 -0.62
N GLY A 97 21.99 -0.85 -1.65
CA GLY A 97 22.56 -1.57 -2.80
C GLY A 97 21.56 -2.13 -3.80
N VAL A 98 20.26 -1.88 -3.65
CA VAL A 98 19.26 -2.30 -4.65
C VAL A 98 19.46 -1.53 -5.95
N HIS A 99 19.59 -2.26 -7.06
CA HIS A 99 19.87 -1.67 -8.36
C HIS A 99 18.72 -0.79 -8.86
N PRO A 100 18.99 0.39 -9.47
CA PRO A 100 17.94 1.31 -9.94
C PRO A 100 16.91 0.68 -10.89
N ALA A 101 17.34 -0.24 -11.77
CA ALA A 101 16.42 -0.96 -12.66
C ALA A 101 15.38 -1.82 -11.90
N VAL A 102 15.75 -2.40 -10.75
CA VAL A 102 14.84 -3.15 -9.88
C VAL A 102 13.83 -2.20 -9.24
N LEU A 103 14.27 -1.03 -8.77
CA LEU A 103 13.39 0.02 -8.24
C LEU A 103 12.42 0.54 -9.31
N ALA A 104 12.90 0.76 -10.53
CA ALA A 104 12.05 1.15 -11.66
C ALA A 104 11.02 0.07 -11.99
N GLY A 105 11.40 -1.21 -11.95
CA GLY A 105 10.48 -2.34 -12.14
C GLY A 105 9.37 -2.43 -11.10
N LEU A 106 9.66 -2.03 -9.85
CA LEU A 106 8.67 -1.94 -8.76
C LEU A 106 7.68 -0.78 -8.96
N ALA A 107 8.12 0.31 -9.59
CA ALA A 107 7.28 1.48 -9.83
C ALA A 107 6.26 1.27 -10.97
N VAL A 108 6.46 0.28 -11.83
CA VAL A 108 5.48 -0.09 -12.86
C VAL A 108 4.27 -0.76 -12.17
N PRO A 109 3.02 -0.34 -12.42
CA PRO A 109 1.85 -0.96 -11.82
C PRO A 109 1.75 -2.47 -12.11
N ASP A 110 1.33 -3.24 -11.11
CA ASP A 110 1.04 -4.68 -11.23
C ASP A 110 -0.13 -5.04 -10.31
N ARG A 111 -0.75 -6.20 -10.51
CA ARG A 111 -1.88 -6.66 -9.68
C ARG A 111 -1.44 -7.75 -8.74
N GLU A 112 -2.17 -7.87 -7.64
CA GLU A 112 -2.08 -9.08 -6.85
C GLU A 112 -2.60 -10.27 -7.66
N ARG A 113 -1.88 -11.40 -7.60
CA ARG A 113 -2.36 -12.70 -8.03
C ARG A 113 -3.79 -13.02 -7.55
N PRO A 114 -4.58 -13.77 -8.35
CA PRO A 114 -5.94 -14.16 -7.97
C PRO A 114 -5.98 -15.15 -6.80
N ASP A 115 -4.94 -15.98 -6.66
CA ASP A 115 -4.74 -16.87 -5.50
C ASP A 115 -4.06 -16.11 -4.36
N ALA A 116 -4.83 -15.21 -3.72
CA ALA A 116 -4.34 -14.35 -2.64
C ALA A 116 -3.77 -15.17 -1.47
N ALA A 117 -2.54 -14.87 -1.09
CA ALA A 117 -1.88 -15.51 0.05
C ALA A 117 -2.15 -14.71 1.33
N GLU A 118 -2.60 -15.33 2.40
CA GLU A 118 -2.95 -14.62 3.65
C GLU A 118 -1.82 -13.69 4.15
N ALA A 119 -0.58 -14.15 4.08
CA ALA A 119 0.57 -13.47 4.67
C ALA A 119 1.23 -12.39 3.80
N MET A 120 0.88 -12.28 2.52
CA MET A 120 1.58 -11.40 1.58
C MET A 120 0.74 -11.08 0.34
N ILE A 121 1.03 -9.94 -0.29
CA ILE A 121 0.53 -9.58 -1.62
C ILE A 121 1.57 -10.04 -2.63
N ARG A 122 1.22 -10.93 -3.55
CA ARG A 122 2.15 -11.44 -4.59
C ARG A 122 1.82 -10.80 -5.92
N LEU A 123 2.80 -10.16 -6.55
CA LEU A 123 2.61 -9.44 -7.81
C LEU A 123 2.59 -10.43 -8.99
N GLU A 124 1.53 -10.38 -9.79
CA GLU A 124 1.20 -11.38 -10.81
C GLU A 124 2.26 -11.48 -11.91
N HIS A 125 2.71 -10.34 -12.45
CA HIS A 125 3.60 -10.26 -13.60
C HIS A 125 5.07 -10.07 -13.21
N SER A 126 5.37 -10.07 -11.91
CA SER A 126 6.72 -9.81 -11.40
C SER A 126 7.79 -10.77 -11.92
N ARG A 127 7.51 -12.07 -12.04
CA ARG A 127 8.51 -13.04 -12.51
C ARG A 127 9.05 -12.72 -13.90
N GLU A 128 8.17 -12.33 -14.82
CA GLU A 128 8.55 -11.94 -16.18
C GLU A 128 9.29 -10.61 -16.18
N ARG A 129 8.76 -9.62 -15.44
CA ARG A 129 9.34 -8.27 -15.36
C ARG A 129 10.74 -8.25 -14.73
N PHE A 130 10.99 -9.10 -13.74
CA PHE A 130 12.24 -9.13 -12.97
C PHE A 130 13.20 -10.23 -13.46
N ALA A 131 12.86 -10.96 -14.54
CA ALA A 131 13.67 -12.07 -15.02
C ALA A 131 15.09 -11.63 -15.41
N ASP A 132 15.26 -10.53 -16.13
CA ASP A 132 16.58 -10.12 -16.61
C ASP A 132 17.19 -8.96 -15.81
N LEU A 133 16.60 -8.66 -14.65
CA LEU A 133 17.08 -7.58 -13.79
C LEU A 133 18.21 -8.04 -12.87
N PRO A 134 19.13 -7.14 -12.50
CA PRO A 134 20.20 -7.40 -11.54
C PRO A 134 19.62 -7.46 -10.11
N LEU A 135 19.04 -8.61 -9.76
CA LEU A 135 18.53 -8.90 -8.43
C LEU A 135 19.67 -9.06 -7.40
N PRO A 136 19.41 -8.84 -6.10
CA PRO A 136 20.40 -9.12 -5.05
C PRO A 136 20.93 -10.56 -5.12
N GLU A 137 22.21 -10.75 -4.79
CA GLU A 137 22.85 -12.07 -4.86
C GLU A 137 22.52 -12.97 -3.65
N ALA A 138 22.21 -12.37 -2.50
CA ALA A 138 21.97 -13.07 -1.25
C ALA A 138 20.64 -12.66 -0.59
N GLY A 139 19.93 -13.66 -0.07
CA GLY A 139 18.69 -13.51 0.68
C GLY A 139 18.91 -13.66 2.18
N GLY A 140 17.87 -14.08 2.90
CA GLY A 140 17.95 -14.44 4.31
C GLY A 140 17.79 -13.26 5.28
N GLN A 141 17.49 -12.06 4.78
CA GLN A 141 17.19 -10.92 5.63
C GLN A 141 15.86 -11.15 6.39
N PRO A 142 15.68 -10.55 7.58
CA PRO A 142 14.38 -10.53 8.25
C PRO A 142 13.28 -9.95 7.36
N ARG A 143 12.07 -10.51 7.46
CA ARG A 143 10.92 -10.10 6.64
C ARG A 143 9.78 -9.61 7.53
N PRO A 144 9.94 -8.49 8.25
CA PRO A 144 8.84 -7.89 9.01
C PRO A 144 7.72 -7.44 8.05
N ALA A 145 6.51 -7.27 8.58
CA ALA A 145 5.38 -6.72 7.83
C ALA A 145 5.76 -5.43 7.07
N GLY A 146 5.34 -5.33 5.81
CA GLY A 146 5.70 -4.23 4.90
C GLY A 146 6.99 -4.43 4.11
N SER A 147 7.73 -5.53 4.32
CA SER A 147 8.89 -5.88 3.49
C SER A 147 8.47 -6.14 2.04
N VAL A 148 9.12 -5.46 1.10
CA VAL A 148 9.06 -5.73 -0.34
C VAL A 148 10.17 -6.72 -0.65
N THR A 149 9.80 -7.88 -1.16
CA THR A 149 10.69 -9.04 -1.32
C THR A 149 10.75 -9.49 -2.76
N VAL A 150 11.85 -10.12 -3.15
CA VAL A 150 11.98 -10.81 -4.42
C VAL A 150 12.60 -12.19 -4.24
N GLN A 151 12.04 -13.19 -4.93
CA GLN A 151 12.60 -14.54 -4.97
C GLN A 151 13.85 -14.58 -5.86
N LEU A 152 14.93 -15.15 -5.33
CA LEU A 152 16.23 -15.26 -5.99
C LEU A 152 16.31 -16.48 -6.92
N ALA A 153 17.43 -16.64 -7.62
CA ALA A 153 17.67 -17.78 -8.50
C ALA A 153 17.59 -19.14 -7.79
N SER A 154 17.97 -19.22 -6.51
CA SER A 154 17.85 -20.41 -5.69
C SER A 154 16.39 -20.85 -5.44
N ALA A 155 15.40 -19.98 -5.71
CA ALA A 155 13.98 -20.33 -5.68
C ALA A 155 13.48 -21.04 -6.96
N GLY A 156 14.35 -21.25 -7.95
CA GLY A 156 14.02 -21.94 -9.21
C GLY A 156 12.94 -21.20 -10.00
N ARG A 157 11.82 -21.89 -10.30
CA ARG A 157 10.71 -21.34 -11.11
C ARG A 157 10.02 -20.11 -10.51
N TYR A 158 10.31 -19.77 -9.26
CA TYR A 158 9.78 -18.60 -8.58
C TYR A 158 10.69 -17.38 -8.69
N ARG A 159 11.89 -17.49 -9.27
CA ARG A 159 12.84 -16.38 -9.45
C ARG A 159 12.13 -15.15 -10.04
N GLY A 160 12.40 -13.99 -9.45
CA GLY A 160 11.80 -12.72 -9.84
C GLY A 160 10.39 -12.47 -9.28
N GLU A 161 9.79 -13.44 -8.57
CA GLU A 161 8.49 -13.20 -7.93
C GLU A 161 8.64 -12.15 -6.82
N VAL A 162 7.92 -11.05 -6.96
CA VAL A 162 7.88 -9.97 -5.99
C VAL A 162 6.67 -10.11 -5.09
N ALA A 163 6.87 -9.91 -3.79
CA ALA A 163 5.80 -9.92 -2.81
C ALA A 163 5.98 -8.84 -1.73
N ILE A 164 4.87 -8.34 -1.21
CA ILE A 164 4.82 -7.40 -0.09
C ILE A 164 4.25 -8.16 1.12
N THR A 165 5.03 -8.27 2.18
CA THR A 165 4.61 -8.99 3.39
C THR A 165 3.55 -8.20 4.17
N LEU A 166 2.54 -8.90 4.69
CA LEU A 166 1.45 -8.31 5.50
C LEU A 166 1.58 -8.63 6.99
N ARG A 167 2.48 -9.56 7.33
CA ARG A 167 2.86 -9.94 8.68
C ARG A 167 4.33 -10.34 8.68
N ASP A 168 4.90 -10.46 9.87
CA ASP A 168 6.26 -10.94 10.03
C ASP A 168 6.38 -12.38 9.51
N LEU A 169 7.41 -12.60 8.71
CA LEU A 169 7.76 -13.89 8.14
C LEU A 169 9.19 -14.28 8.55
N PRO A 170 9.46 -15.58 8.71
CA PRO A 170 10.81 -16.06 9.02
C PRO A 170 11.79 -15.67 7.91
N ALA A 171 13.09 -15.64 8.17
CA ALA A 171 14.09 -15.52 7.12
C ALA A 171 14.00 -16.68 6.12
N ASP A 172 14.37 -16.44 4.86
CA ASP A 172 14.50 -17.46 3.82
C ASP A 172 15.65 -17.05 2.88
N ASP A 173 16.69 -17.88 2.79
CA ASP A 173 17.90 -17.58 2.00
C ASP A 173 17.61 -17.46 0.50
N ARG A 174 16.45 -17.94 0.04
CA ARG A 174 15.99 -17.82 -1.34
C ARG A 174 15.29 -16.49 -1.63
N VAL A 175 15.08 -15.65 -0.62
CA VAL A 175 14.32 -14.41 -0.72
C VAL A 175 15.18 -13.24 -0.26
N ALA A 176 15.32 -12.24 -1.13
CA ALA A 176 15.94 -10.97 -0.76
C ALA A 176 14.89 -9.91 -0.44
N VAL A 177 15.23 -9.01 0.49
CA VAL A 177 14.42 -7.82 0.79
C VAL A 177 14.93 -6.64 -0.05
N LEU A 178 14.05 -6.07 -0.87
CA LEU A 178 14.30 -4.89 -1.70
C LEU A 178 14.07 -3.57 -0.97
N GLY A 179 13.35 -3.63 0.15
CA GLY A 179 13.06 -2.47 0.99
C GLY A 179 11.77 -2.67 1.77
N THR A 180 11.23 -1.59 2.31
CA THR A 180 10.06 -1.62 3.20
C THR A 180 9.09 -0.52 2.81
N VAL A 181 7.79 -0.82 2.79
CA VAL A 181 6.71 0.16 2.67
C VAL A 181 6.02 0.37 4.02
N GLU A 182 5.55 1.58 4.27
CA GLU A 182 4.87 1.93 5.51
C GLU A 182 3.43 1.44 5.52
N GLY A 183 3.03 0.72 6.58
CA GLY A 183 1.63 0.35 6.81
C GLY A 183 1.03 -0.51 5.70
N ALA A 184 1.77 -1.53 5.23
CA ALA A 184 1.28 -2.44 4.20
C ALA A 184 -0.04 -3.10 4.62
N VAL A 185 -1.10 -2.76 3.90
CA VAL A 185 -2.42 -3.37 4.03
C VAL A 185 -2.85 -3.80 2.64
N ARG A 186 -3.49 -4.97 2.54
CA ARG A 186 -4.07 -5.44 1.30
C ARG A 186 -5.18 -4.47 0.87
N PRO A 187 -5.06 -3.81 -0.28
CA PRO A 187 -6.14 -2.96 -0.76
C PRO A 187 -7.32 -3.84 -1.22
N PRO A 188 -8.54 -3.39 -0.98
CA PRO A 188 -9.74 -4.10 -1.39
C PRO A 188 -9.92 -4.08 -2.91
N GLY A 189 -10.50 -5.14 -3.48
CA GLY A 189 -10.84 -5.20 -4.90
C GLY A 189 -9.68 -5.50 -5.86
N ARG A 190 -8.50 -5.89 -5.36
CA ARG A 190 -7.28 -6.21 -6.16
C ARG A 190 -6.95 -5.10 -7.20
N PRO A 191 -6.81 -3.83 -6.79
CA PRO A 191 -6.38 -2.77 -7.68
C PRO A 191 -4.94 -3.02 -8.15
N GLU A 192 -4.52 -2.24 -9.13
CA GLU A 192 -3.11 -2.17 -9.46
C GLU A 192 -2.32 -1.50 -8.33
N LEU A 193 -1.11 -1.99 -8.13
CA LEU A 193 -0.16 -1.58 -7.11
C LEU A 193 1.11 -1.09 -7.79
N SER A 194 1.56 0.09 -7.39
CA SER A 194 2.88 0.62 -7.75
C SER A 194 3.67 0.83 -6.46
N VAL A 195 4.91 0.34 -6.43
CA VAL A 195 5.79 0.43 -5.25
C VAL A 195 6.93 1.39 -5.55
N ARG A 196 7.00 2.50 -4.82
CA ARG A 196 8.06 3.50 -4.94
C ARG A 196 8.95 3.46 -3.72
N LEU A 197 10.16 2.94 -3.89
CA LEU A 197 11.16 2.91 -2.82
C LEU A 197 12.20 3.99 -3.06
N ALA A 198 12.28 4.96 -2.14
CA ALA A 198 13.30 5.98 -2.16
C ALA A 198 14.60 5.46 -1.53
N ALA A 199 15.74 6.02 -1.92
CA ALA A 199 17.01 5.74 -1.24
C ALA A 199 16.89 6.05 0.27
N PRO A 200 17.53 5.27 1.15
CA PRO A 200 17.55 5.59 2.57
C PRO A 200 18.15 6.98 2.79
N ALA A 201 17.56 7.75 3.72
CA ALA A 201 18.17 9.01 4.13
C ALA A 201 19.59 8.74 4.66
N PRO A 202 20.56 9.62 4.36
CA PRO A 202 21.90 9.49 4.92
C PRO A 202 21.82 9.46 6.45
N ARG A 203 22.61 8.61 7.09
CA ARG A 203 22.64 8.57 8.55
C ARG A 203 23.22 9.89 9.07
N PRO A 204 22.77 10.40 10.23
CA PRO A 204 23.44 11.53 10.86
C PRO A 204 24.89 11.11 11.16
N GLY A 205 25.86 11.73 10.47
CA GLY A 205 27.29 11.46 10.64
C GLY A 205 28.06 11.07 9.37
N ASP A 206 27.40 10.83 8.24
CA ASP A 206 28.06 10.62 6.94
C ASP A 206 28.36 11.98 6.25
N HIS A 207 29.31 12.73 6.80
CA HIS A 207 29.94 13.91 6.17
C HIS A 207 31.46 13.84 6.30
#